data_AF-A0A812X1Y9-F1
#
_entry.id   AF-A0A812X1Y9-F1
#
_cell.length_a   1.000
_cell.length_b   1.000
_cell.length_c   1.000
_cell.angle_alpha   90.00
_cell.angle_beta   90.00
_cell.angle_gamma   90.00
#
_symmetry.space_group_name_H-M   'P 1'
#
loop_
_entity.id
_entity.type
_entity.pdbx_description
1 polymer ?
#
loop_
_entity_poly.entity_id
_entity_poly.type
_entity_poly.pdbx_seq_one_letter_code
_entity_poly.pdbx_strand_id
1 'polypeptide(L)'
;MTIWAMLIVEMVDPYMKDMVGLGMFDDCELCQTATNSVMQANLLLFKTVIAGDSWGQIAVPVILRHPETSVIFVGSLLTLVFGVLNLGCC
;
A
#
# COMPACT_ATOMS: atom_id res chain seq x y z
N MET A 1 -1.12 3.54 11.17
CA MET A 1 -1.13 2.26 10.43
C MET A 1 -2.57 1.84 10.11
N THR A 2 -3.39 1.53 11.11
CA THR A 2 -4.73 0.93 10.91
C THR A 2 -5.72 1.77 10.10
N ILE A 3 -5.73 3.09 10.27
CA ILE A 3 -6.60 4.00 9.49
C ILE A 3 -6.25 3.93 7.99
N TRP A 4 -4.97 4.01 7.66
CA TRP A 4 -4.50 3.87 6.29
C TRP A 4 -4.77 2.47 5.72
N ALA A 5 -4.62 1.42 6.54
CA ALA A 5 -4.94 0.06 6.14
C ALA A 5 -6.44 -0.12 5.84
N MET A 6 -7.33 0.49 6.62
CA MET A 6 -8.77 0.49 6.31
C MET A 6 -9.08 1.21 4.99
N LEU A 7 -8.47 2.38 4.76
CA LEU A 7 -8.62 3.11 3.49
C LEU A 7 -8.10 2.32 2.28
N ILE A 8 -6.99 1.57 2.44
CA ILE A 8 -6.47 0.70 1.38
C ILE A 8 -7.46 -0.42 1.05
N VAL A 9 -8.04 -1.06 2.06
CA VAL A 9 -9.02 -2.14 1.84
C VAL A 9 -10.29 -1.61 1.18
N GLU A 10 -10.78 -0.42 1.56
CA GLU A 10 -12.04 0.10 1.01
C GLU A 10 -11.87 0.76 -0.37
N MET A 11 -10.80 1.54 -0.57
CA MET A 11 -10.58 2.24 -1.85
C MET A 11 -9.68 1.48 -2.82
N VAL A 12 -8.58 0.89 -2.35
CA VAL A 12 -7.56 0.34 -3.25
C VAL A 12 -7.88 -1.09 -3.67
N ASP A 13 -8.52 -1.89 -2.81
CA ASP A 13 -8.90 -3.27 -3.11
C ASP A 13 -9.74 -3.47 -4.41
N PRO A 14 -10.81 -2.67 -4.68
CA PRO A 14 -11.55 -2.82 -5.94
C PRO A 14 -10.69 -2.50 -7.16
N TYR A 15 -9.89 -1.43 -7.12
CA TYR A 15 -8.98 -1.08 -8.22
C TYR A 15 -7.89 -2.15 -8.41
N MET A 16 -7.42 -2.74 -7.32
CA MET A 16 -6.42 -3.80 -7.37
C MET A 16 -6.99 -5.04 -8.06
N LYS A 17 -8.22 -5.45 -7.73
CA LYS A 17 -8.90 -6.58 -8.38
C LYS A 17 -9.09 -6.37 -9.88
N ASP A 18 -9.47 -5.16 -10.29
CA ASP A 18 -9.59 -4.80 -11.71
C ASP A 18 -8.24 -4.91 -12.44
N MET A 19 -7.15 -4.46 -11.80
CA MET A 19 -5.80 -4.53 -12.36
C MET A 19 -5.22 -5.95 -12.40
N VAL A 20 -5.56 -6.79 -11.41
CA VAL A 20 -5.22 -8.22 -11.40
C VAL A 20 -5.94 -8.97 -12.52
N GLY A 21 -7.21 -8.65 -12.78
CA GLY A 21 -7.96 -9.21 -13.91
C GLY A 21 -7.37 -8.88 -15.28
N LEU A 22 -6.57 -7.82 -15.38
CA LEU A 22 -5.85 -7.39 -16.58
C LEU A 22 -4.45 -8.02 -16.73
N GLY A 23 -4.01 -8.86 -15.78
CA GLY A 23 -2.68 -9.50 -15.82
C GLY A 23 -1.52 -8.55 -15.54
N MET A 24 -1.75 -7.40 -14.91
CA MET A 24 -0.66 -6.44 -14.65
C MET A 24 0.31 -6.86 -13.54
N PHE A 25 0.01 -7.94 -12.80
CA PHE A 25 0.78 -8.44 -11.66
C PHE A 25 1.18 -9.91 -11.84
N ASP A 26 1.69 -10.30 -13.02
CA ASP A 26 2.01 -11.69 -13.37
C ASP A 26 3.04 -12.36 -12.44
N ASP A 27 3.94 -11.60 -11.80
CA ASP A 27 5.00 -12.12 -10.93
C ASP A 27 4.76 -11.87 -9.41
N CYS A 28 3.54 -11.50 -9.01
CA CYS A 28 3.30 -11.14 -7.61
C CYS A 28 1.99 -11.71 -7.03
N GLU A 29 2.06 -12.95 -6.53
CA GLU A 29 0.95 -13.60 -5.80
C GLU A 29 0.51 -12.81 -4.55
N LEU A 30 1.47 -12.16 -3.88
CA LEU A 30 1.21 -11.40 -2.66
C LEU A 30 0.50 -10.08 -2.94
N CYS A 31 0.72 -9.49 -4.12
CA CYS A 31 0.07 -8.23 -4.53
C CYS A 31 -1.44 -8.40 -4.66
N GLN A 32 -1.91 -9.57 -5.11
CA GLN A 32 -3.33 -9.84 -5.30
C GLN A 32 -4.11 -9.96 -3.99
N THR A 33 -3.43 -10.35 -2.91
CA THR A 33 -4.06 -10.60 -1.59
C THR A 33 -3.71 -9.56 -0.54
N ALA A 34 -2.74 -8.68 -0.82
CA ALA A 34 -2.25 -7.67 0.10
C ALA A 34 -3.30 -6.64 0.52
N THR A 35 -4.31 -6.36 -0.32
CA THR A 35 -5.38 -5.39 -0.03
C THR A 35 -6.68 -6.02 0.46
N ASN A 36 -6.76 -7.35 0.52
CA ASN A 36 -8.02 -8.06 0.77
C ASN A 36 -8.45 -8.00 2.25
N SER A 37 -7.51 -7.78 3.17
CA SER A 37 -7.84 -7.65 4.60
C SER A 37 -7.02 -6.57 5.27
N VAL A 38 -7.56 -6.01 6.36
CA VAL A 38 -6.89 -4.96 7.14
C VAL A 38 -5.55 -5.46 7.69
N MET A 39 -5.42 -6.74 8.03
CA MET A 39 -4.15 -7.31 8.48
C MET A 39 -3.12 -7.36 7.34
N GLN A 40 -3.53 -7.84 6.16
CA GLN A 40 -2.67 -7.87 4.97
C GLN A 40 -2.26 -6.46 4.53
N ALA A 41 -3.17 -5.49 4.57
CA ALA A 41 -2.89 -4.10 4.23
C ALA A 41 -1.92 -3.44 5.23
N ASN A 42 -2.02 -3.80 6.52
CA ASN A 42 -1.02 -3.37 7.51
C ASN A 42 0.36 -3.99 7.23
N LEU A 43 0.43 -5.27 6.84
CA LEU A 43 1.68 -5.92 6.45
C LEU A 43 2.28 -5.31 5.18
N LEU A 44 1.44 -4.98 4.19
CA LEU A 44 1.85 -4.24 2.99
C LEU A 44 2.48 -2.91 3.36
N LEU A 45 1.80 -2.09 4.18
CA LEU A 45 2.33 -0.81 4.65
C LEU A 45 3.63 -0.99 5.40
N PHE A 46 3.75 -2.01 6.25
CA PHE A 46 4.99 -2.28 6.98
C PHE A 46 6.14 -2.67 6.05
N LYS A 47 5.90 -3.58 5.10
CA LYS A 47 6.91 -4.00 4.11
C LYS A 47 7.35 -2.84 3.21
N THR A 48 6.39 -2.06 2.72
CA THR A 48 6.67 -0.98 1.76
C THR A 48 7.30 0.25 2.40
N VAL A 49 6.88 0.62 3.62
CA VAL A 49 7.34 1.83 4.31
C VAL A 49 8.58 1.57 5.15
N ILE A 50 8.63 0.45 5.89
CA ILE A 50 9.71 0.17 6.84
C ILE A 50 10.78 -0.70 6.21
N ALA A 51 10.39 -1.78 5.51
CA ALA A 51 11.36 -2.62 4.81
C ALA A 51 11.77 -2.05 3.43
N GLY A 52 11.06 -1.03 2.93
CA GLY A 52 11.33 -0.41 1.62
C GLY A 52 11.09 -1.34 0.42
N ASP A 53 10.36 -2.44 0.63
CA ASP A 53 10.20 -3.50 -0.35
C ASP A 53 8.92 -3.32 -1.17
N SER A 54 8.94 -3.75 -2.44
CA SER A 54 7.74 -3.88 -3.29
C SER A 54 6.93 -2.59 -3.56
N TRP A 55 7.45 -1.40 -3.23
CA TRP A 55 6.81 -0.12 -3.56
C TRP A 55 6.66 0.09 -5.07
N GLY A 56 7.73 -0.18 -5.83
CA GLY A 56 7.75 -0.05 -7.29
C GLY A 56 6.85 -1.05 -8.01
N GLN A 57 6.57 -2.19 -7.37
CA GLN A 57 5.75 -3.26 -7.94
C GLN A 57 4.27 -3.05 -7.67
N ILE A 58 3.89 -2.44 -6.54
CA ILE A 58 2.48 -2.28 -6.14
C ILE A 58 2.03 -0.82 -6.21
N ALA A 59 2.71 0.08 -5.50
CA ALA A 59 2.24 1.45 -5.36
C ALA A 59 2.34 2.23 -6.68
N VAL A 60 3.44 2.07 -7.43
CA VAL A 60 3.65 2.79 -8.70
C VAL A 60 2.60 2.48 -9.77
N PRO A 61 2.33 1.21 -10.15
CA PRO A 61 1.33 0.92 -11.17
C PRO A 61 -0.09 1.35 -10.76
N VAL A 62 -0.42 1.24 -9.47
CA VAL A 62 -1.71 1.70 -8.93
C VAL A 62 -1.84 3.22 -9.04
N ILE A 63 -0.79 3.97 -8.70
CA ILE A 63 -0.78 5.43 -8.83
C ILE A 63 -0.82 5.88 -10.30
N LEU A 64 -0.12 5.19 -11.20
CA LEU A 64 -0.14 5.51 -12.62
C LEU A 64 -1.53 5.32 -13.24
N ARG A 65 -2.29 4.32 -12.77
CA ARG A 65 -3.65 4.07 -13.24
C ARG A 65 -4.68 4.97 -12.55
N HIS A 66 -4.49 5.20 -11.25
CA HIS A 66 -5.40 5.87 -10.33
C HIS A 66 -4.62 6.90 -9.48
N PRO A 67 -4.35 8.11 -9.99
CA PRO A 67 -3.53 9.11 -9.31
C PRO A 67 -4.11 9.57 -7.97
N GLU A 68 -5.42 9.43 -7.75
CA GLU A 68 -6.10 9.70 -6.49
C GLU A 68 -5.57 8.85 -5.32
N THR A 69 -5.13 7.62 -5.60
CA THR A 69 -4.59 6.70 -4.60
C THR A 69 -3.21 7.13 -4.09
N SER A 70 -2.54 8.05 -4.79
CA SER A 70 -1.23 8.56 -4.39
C SER A 70 -1.25 9.24 -3.02
N VAL A 71 -2.37 9.88 -2.67
CA VAL A 71 -2.56 10.51 -1.35
C VAL A 71 -2.54 9.48 -0.24
N ILE A 72 -3.06 8.26 -0.48
CA ILE A 72 -3.09 7.18 0.51
C ILE A 72 -1.68 6.60 0.70
N PHE A 73 -1.00 6.26 -0.39
CA PHE A 73 0.35 5.69 -0.33
C PHE A 73 1.38 6.70 0.20
N VAL A 74 1.42 7.92 -0.33
CA VAL A 74 2.36 8.96 0.11
C VAL A 74 1.99 9.50 1.49
N GLY A 75 0.70 9.70 1.78
CA GLY A 75 0.24 10.15 3.09
C GLY A 75 0.55 9.14 4.19
N SER A 76 0.37 7.84 3.92
CA SER A 76 0.78 6.79 4.85
C SER A 76 2.31 6.75 5.03
N LEU A 77 3.09 6.85 3.96
CA LEU A 77 4.56 6.93 4.04
C LEU A 77 5.03 8.10 4.91
N LEU A 78 4.53 9.31 4.66
CA LEU A 78 4.91 10.51 5.42
C LEU A 78 4.53 10.38 6.89
N THR A 79 3.28 10.01 7.20
CA THR A 79 2.83 9.89 8.59
C THR A 79 3.60 8.84 9.37
N LEU A 80 4.06 7.78 8.71
CA LEU A 80 4.82 6.70 9.35
C LEU A 80 6.30 7.03 9.49
N VAL A 81 6.92 7.62 8.48
CA VAL A 81 8.32 8.07 8.55
C VAL A 81 8.46 9.16 9.61
N PHE A 82 7.61 10.19 9.58
CA PHE A 82 7.64 11.23 10.62
C PHE A 82 7.20 10.71 11.98
N GLY A 83 6.23 9.80 12.05
CA GLY A 83 5.84 9.16 13.31
C GLY A 83 6.99 8.40 13.95
N VAL A 84 7.65 7.51 13.20
CA VAL A 84 8.75 6.68 13.72
C VAL A 84 9.99 7.51 14.02
N LEU A 85 10.36 8.46 13.15
CA LEU A 85 11.52 9.33 13.36
C LEU A 85 11.35 10.24 14.59
N ASN A 86 10.12 10.70 14.88
CA ASN A 86 9.88 11.61 15.99
C ASN A 86 9.68 10.88 17.34
N LEU A 87 9.34 9.58 17.32
CA LEU A 87 9.26 8.72 18.51
C LEU A 87 10.62 8.12 18.92
N GLY A 88 11.66 8.20 18.06
CA GLY A 88 13.00 7.68 18.32
C GLY A 88 13.94 8.59 19.11
N CYS A 89 13.48 9.76 19.56
CA CYS A 89 14.25 10.66 20.42
C CYS A 89 13.75 10.57 21.88
N CYS A 90 13.91 9.40 22.48
CA CYS A 90 13.99 9.20 23.93
C CYS A 90 14.84 7.96 24.22
#